data_AF-A0A8H7BJF3-F1
#
_entry.id   AF-A0A8H7BJF3-F1
#
_cell.length_a   1.000
_cell.length_b   1.000
_cell.length_c   1.000
_cell.angle_alpha   90.00
_cell.angle_beta   90.00
_cell.angle_gamma   90.00
#
_symmetry.space_group_name_H-M   'P 1'
#
loop_
_entity.id
_entity.type
_entity.pdbx_description
1 polymer ?
#
loop_
_entity_poly.entity_id
_entity_poly.type
_entity_poly.pdbx_seq_one_letter_code
_entity_poly.pdbx_strand_id
1 'polypeptide(L)'
;MPHLAASEVIGLLKEVLKIIEERADDWANVIPEALVLKNQCSVIETILPRIDTALGEESLQYRCMATIKTTLESAKAEIEEFIRRDTKERHLWGKVLWNSKRVFLATDYRQSFKNKAETLTETIQKIAMYMNLGDTFRKFTVDQVKDHMSPASYEFWTKHIGNHVSHSNAWAIFIQQYQGMHGPLSDDAIESIRRVACVSGTDLTIYGFIRVTKQYGFPVDVCKLPPLPVSNAVMSEEARMQLAKMVMSLMAEYSSKVVHRSIIRINLWYEHTKKDDPHAMQRRADEWAEYIVQARKTANKKPIHKEAENVEYARRTISMFYQRYMVMWRIGKVSRQMLSDVDFPGRSRMRDFIRCISPLDYANFRIVLGQDPSEWDERKPQVYSFLEELCHFYTYGGC
;
A
#
# COMPACT_ATOMS: atom_id res chain seq x y z
N MET A 1 -25.88 36.48 22.57
CA MET A 1 -24.86 35.70 21.82
C MET A 1 -23.96 36.70 21.14
N PRO A 2 -22.62 36.57 21.18
CA PRO A 2 -21.77 37.54 20.50
C PRO A 2 -21.97 37.39 18.98
N HIS A 3 -22.38 38.49 18.34
CA HIS A 3 -22.62 38.61 16.91
C HIS A 3 -21.28 38.57 16.18
N LEU A 4 -21.05 37.55 15.34
CA LEU A 4 -19.83 37.42 14.54
C LEU A 4 -20.01 38.20 13.24
N ALA A 5 -19.22 39.24 13.04
CA ALA A 5 -19.30 40.04 11.83
C ALA A 5 -18.88 39.21 10.60
N ALA A 6 -19.50 39.42 9.44
CA ALA A 6 -19.13 38.72 8.20
C ALA A 6 -17.63 38.87 7.87
N SER A 7 -17.00 39.99 8.24
CA SER A 7 -15.56 40.22 8.15
C SER A 7 -14.72 39.30 9.04
N GLU A 8 -15.19 38.99 10.26
CA GLU A 8 -14.52 38.06 11.18
C GLU A 8 -14.61 36.62 10.67
N VAL A 9 -15.78 36.23 10.11
CA VAL A 9 -15.97 34.92 9.48
C VAL A 9 -15.00 34.75 8.30
N ILE A 10 -14.87 35.76 7.44
CA ILE A 10 -13.92 35.73 6.31
C ILE A 10 -12.46 35.69 6.79
N GLY A 11 -12.11 36.42 7.85
CA GLY A 11 -10.77 36.40 8.45
C GLY A 11 -10.39 35.02 8.96
N LEU A 12 -11.28 34.39 9.72
CA LEU A 12 -11.09 33.03 10.27
C LEU A 12 -11.02 31.98 9.15
N LEU A 13 -11.83 32.11 8.11
CA LEU A 13 -11.77 31.24 6.94
C LEU A 13 -10.38 31.28 6.28
N LYS A 14 -9.82 32.46 6.02
CA LYS A 14 -8.48 32.60 5.41
C LYS A 14 -7.38 31.94 6.25
N GLU A 15 -7.44 32.08 7.57
CA GLU A 15 -6.46 31.45 8.46
C GLU A 15 -6.54 29.92 8.38
N VAL A 16 -7.75 29.38 8.41
CA VAL A 16 -7.97 27.93 8.35
C VAL A 16 -7.61 27.36 6.98
N LEU A 17 -7.97 28.05 5.90
CA LEU A 17 -7.64 27.67 4.52
C LEU A 17 -6.12 27.54 4.36
N LYS A 18 -5.36 28.54 4.84
CA LYS A 18 -3.89 28.52 4.82
C LYS A 18 -3.31 27.29 5.52
N ILE A 19 -3.82 26.94 6.71
CA ILE A 19 -3.34 25.78 7.47
C ILE A 19 -3.64 24.47 6.73
N ILE A 20 -4.83 24.34 6.12
CA ILE A 20 -5.20 23.17 5.33
C ILE A 20 -4.32 23.07 4.09
N GLU A 21 -4.08 24.17 3.39
CA GLU A 21 -3.25 24.20 2.17
C GLU A 21 -1.79 23.84 2.42
N GLU A 22 -1.20 24.35 3.52
CA GLU A 22 0.17 24.07 3.93
C GLU A 22 0.37 22.60 4.35
N ARG A 23 -0.68 21.91 4.81
CA ARG A 23 -0.58 20.57 5.42
C ARG A 23 -1.18 19.44 4.59
N ALA A 24 -2.08 19.74 3.65
CA ALA A 24 -2.74 18.73 2.83
C ALA A 24 -1.75 17.98 1.91
N ASP A 25 -0.68 18.61 1.45
CA ASP A 25 0.32 17.97 0.59
C ASP A 25 1.14 16.91 1.36
N ASP A 26 1.44 17.16 2.64
CA ASP A 26 2.11 16.19 3.53
C ASP A 26 1.29 14.90 3.72
N TRP A 27 -0.01 14.98 3.43
CA TRP A 27 -1.02 13.96 3.72
C TRP A 27 -1.62 13.32 2.48
N ALA A 28 -1.50 13.95 1.31
CA ALA A 28 -2.11 13.47 0.06
C ALA A 28 -1.71 12.02 -0.30
N ASN A 29 -0.52 11.59 0.16
CA ASN A 29 -0.02 10.23 -0.02
C ASN A 29 -0.73 9.18 0.86
N VAL A 30 -1.50 9.59 1.86
CA VAL A 30 -2.11 8.73 2.89
C VAL A 30 -3.63 8.93 3.00
N ILE A 31 -4.11 10.17 2.87
CA ILE A 31 -5.53 10.57 2.82
C ILE A 31 -5.75 11.35 1.52
N PRO A 32 -6.09 10.68 0.42
CA PRO A 32 -6.42 11.33 -0.86
C PRO A 32 -7.54 12.38 -0.73
N GLU A 33 -8.46 12.17 0.21
CA GLU A 33 -9.60 13.07 0.48
C GLU A 33 -9.15 14.45 1.02
N ALA A 34 -7.92 14.57 1.56
CA ALA A 34 -7.33 15.84 1.98
C ALA A 34 -7.04 16.76 0.78
N LEU A 35 -6.71 16.19 -0.39
CA LEU A 35 -6.51 16.96 -1.62
C LEU A 35 -7.86 17.47 -2.18
N VAL A 36 -8.92 16.69 -2.02
CA VAL A 36 -10.29 17.13 -2.36
C VAL A 36 -10.70 18.29 -1.47
N LEU A 37 -10.44 18.20 -0.16
CA LEU A 37 -10.69 19.29 0.77
C LEU A 37 -9.88 20.55 0.39
N LYS A 38 -8.58 20.41 0.07
CA LYS A 38 -7.72 21.51 -0.42
C LYS A 38 -8.30 22.18 -1.67
N ASN A 39 -8.80 21.41 -2.64
CA ASN A 39 -9.40 21.99 -3.84
C ASN A 39 -10.69 22.77 -3.53
N GLN A 40 -11.53 22.29 -2.61
CA GLN A 40 -12.71 23.04 -2.15
C GLN A 40 -12.30 24.34 -1.44
N CYS A 41 -11.19 24.29 -0.67
CA CYS A 41 -10.61 25.47 -0.03
C CYS A 41 -10.24 26.55 -1.06
N SER A 42 -9.54 26.19 -2.13
CA SER A 42 -9.19 27.15 -3.19
C SER A 42 -10.42 27.69 -3.92
N VAL A 43 -11.48 26.89 -4.09
CA VAL A 43 -12.76 27.38 -4.65
C VAL A 43 -13.40 28.42 -3.73
N ILE A 44 -13.42 28.18 -2.41
CA ILE A 44 -13.93 29.13 -1.42
C ILE A 44 -13.15 30.45 -1.49
N GLU A 45 -11.81 30.40 -1.60
CA GLU A 45 -10.99 31.61 -1.76
C GLU A 45 -11.37 32.47 -2.96
N THR A 46 -11.77 31.85 -4.08
CA THR A 46 -12.20 32.61 -5.27
C THR A 46 -13.58 33.26 -5.11
N ILE A 47 -14.43 32.72 -4.23
CA ILE A 47 -15.79 33.21 -4.00
C ILE A 47 -15.80 34.26 -2.88
N LEU A 48 -14.94 34.12 -1.87
CA LEU A 48 -14.83 34.99 -0.70
C LEU A 48 -14.87 36.50 -1.04
N PRO A 49 -14.09 37.02 -2.03
CA PRO A 49 -14.11 38.44 -2.38
C PRO A 49 -15.40 38.93 -3.05
N ARG A 50 -16.23 38.02 -3.54
CA ARG A 50 -17.47 38.33 -4.26
C ARG A 50 -18.69 38.36 -3.34
N ILE A 51 -18.55 37.86 -2.11
CA ILE A 51 -19.61 37.87 -1.10
C ILE A 51 -19.63 39.25 -0.45
N ASP A 52 -20.77 39.92 -0.52
CA ASP A 52 -20.96 41.21 0.13
C ASP A 52 -20.89 41.04 1.67
N THR A 53 -19.99 41.78 2.32
CA THR A 53 -19.79 41.75 3.77
C THR A 53 -20.90 42.45 4.56
N ALA A 54 -21.84 43.13 3.87
CA ALA A 54 -22.95 43.85 4.48
C ALA A 54 -24.21 43.00 4.74
N LEU A 55 -24.13 41.68 4.54
CA LEU A 55 -25.29 40.79 4.63
C LEU A 55 -25.74 40.55 6.09
N GLY A 56 -27.04 40.70 6.35
CA GLY A 56 -27.64 40.41 7.66
C GLY A 56 -27.58 38.92 8.05
N GLU A 57 -27.61 38.64 9.35
CA GLU A 57 -27.43 37.27 9.91
C GLU A 57 -28.48 36.24 9.44
N GLU A 58 -29.65 36.70 9.01
CA GLU A 58 -30.71 35.82 8.47
C GLU A 58 -30.54 35.47 6.99
N SER A 59 -29.57 36.09 6.31
CA SER A 59 -29.32 35.82 4.89
C SER A 59 -28.81 34.40 4.67
N LEU A 60 -29.23 33.79 3.55
CA LEU A 60 -28.77 32.46 3.16
C LEU A 60 -27.24 32.40 3.03
N GLN A 61 -26.63 33.48 2.54
CA GLN A 61 -25.19 33.62 2.38
C GLN A 61 -24.49 33.59 3.73
N TYR A 62 -24.97 34.33 4.73
CA TYR A 62 -24.41 34.30 6.08
C TYR A 62 -24.50 32.90 6.68
N ARG A 63 -25.64 32.21 6.52
CA ARG A 63 -25.81 30.81 6.98
C ARG A 63 -24.84 29.86 6.29
N CYS A 64 -24.69 29.96 4.97
CA CYS A 64 -23.73 29.14 4.22
C CYS A 64 -22.29 29.43 4.65
N MET A 65 -21.95 30.70 4.89
CA MET A 65 -20.63 31.11 5.39
C MET A 65 -20.35 30.58 6.80
N ALA A 66 -21.34 30.59 7.68
CA ALA A 66 -21.24 29.96 9.00
C ALA A 66 -21.04 28.44 8.91
N THR A 67 -21.72 27.77 7.97
CA THR A 67 -21.51 26.33 7.70
C THR A 67 -20.11 26.05 7.16
N ILE A 68 -19.60 26.84 6.22
CA ILE A 68 -18.23 26.71 5.71
C ILE A 68 -17.24 26.90 6.86
N LYS A 69 -17.41 27.96 7.67
CA LYS A 69 -16.53 28.25 8.81
C LYS A 69 -16.47 27.09 9.80
N THR A 70 -17.62 26.62 10.27
CA THR A 70 -17.69 25.50 11.23
C THR A 70 -17.11 24.21 10.67
N THR A 71 -17.34 23.93 9.39
CA THR A 71 -16.78 22.75 8.70
C THR A 71 -15.26 22.83 8.62
N LEU A 72 -14.72 24.00 8.27
CA LEU A 72 -13.27 24.23 8.18
C LEU A 72 -12.61 24.24 9.57
N GLU A 73 -13.21 24.86 10.59
CA GLU A 73 -12.69 24.83 11.97
C GLU A 73 -12.61 23.39 12.51
N SER A 74 -13.64 22.58 12.25
CA SER A 74 -13.62 21.16 12.58
C SER A 74 -12.54 20.41 11.79
N ALA A 75 -12.34 20.70 10.51
CA ALA A 75 -11.27 20.12 9.71
C ALA A 75 -9.88 20.47 10.26
N LYS A 76 -9.65 21.74 10.63
CA LYS A 76 -8.40 22.21 11.26
C LYS A 76 -8.09 21.45 12.53
N ALA A 77 -9.06 21.32 13.44
CA ALA A 77 -8.87 20.60 14.69
C ALA A 77 -8.50 19.13 14.47
N GLU A 78 -9.15 18.46 13.51
CA GLU A 78 -8.81 17.08 13.12
C GLU A 78 -7.41 16.98 12.49
N ILE A 79 -7.00 17.99 11.71
CA ILE A 79 -5.65 18.08 11.15
C ILE A 79 -4.59 18.20 12.24
N GLU A 80 -4.78 19.14 13.16
CA GLU A 80 -3.86 19.38 14.27
C GLU A 80 -3.75 18.15 15.18
N GLU A 81 -4.87 17.49 15.47
CA GLU A 81 -4.89 16.27 16.29
C GLU A 81 -4.17 15.10 15.62
N PHE A 82 -4.37 14.90 14.31
CA PHE A 82 -3.61 13.90 13.57
C PHE A 82 -2.11 14.23 13.60
N ILE A 83 -1.68 15.48 13.35
CA ILE A 83 -0.25 15.85 13.38
C ILE A 83 0.33 15.57 14.75
N ARG A 84 -0.41 15.91 15.82
CA ARG A 84 0.00 15.67 17.19
C ARG A 84 0.18 14.18 17.47
N ARG A 85 -0.78 13.35 17.06
CA ARG A 85 -0.69 11.88 17.18
C ARG A 85 0.44 11.31 16.32
N ASP A 86 0.59 11.82 15.10
CA ASP A 86 1.60 11.38 14.14
C ASP A 86 3.01 11.63 14.70
N THR A 87 3.23 12.84 15.21
CA THR A 87 4.52 13.25 15.79
C THR A 87 4.82 12.53 17.11
N LYS A 88 3.81 12.37 17.98
CA LYS A 88 3.97 11.71 19.28
C LYS A 88 4.24 10.21 19.13
N GLU A 89 3.67 9.54 18.15
CA GLU A 89 3.86 8.10 18.01
C GLU A 89 5.05 7.75 17.11
N ARG A 90 5.47 8.65 16.20
CA ARG A 90 6.62 8.44 15.30
C ARG A 90 7.95 8.12 15.98
N HIS A 91 8.22 8.65 17.18
CA HIS A 91 9.47 8.32 17.89
C HIS A 91 9.45 6.95 18.58
N LEU A 92 8.25 6.38 18.78
CA LEU A 92 8.05 5.08 19.41
C LEU A 92 8.19 3.93 18.40
N TRP A 93 7.98 4.22 17.10
CA TRP A 93 7.93 3.23 16.04
C TRP A 93 8.95 3.57 14.95
N GLY A 94 9.81 2.62 14.57
CA GLY A 94 10.71 2.80 13.44
C GLY A 94 9.95 3.21 12.17
N LYS A 95 10.58 3.97 11.26
CA LYS A 95 9.95 4.66 10.12
C LYS A 95 8.96 3.82 9.28
N VAL A 96 9.23 2.54 9.08
CA VAL A 96 8.38 1.61 8.30
C VAL A 96 7.10 1.20 9.06
N LEU A 97 7.23 0.90 10.36
CA LEU A 97 6.09 0.63 11.26
C LEU A 97 5.24 1.89 11.42
N TRP A 98 5.90 3.05 11.53
CA TRP A 98 5.23 4.34 11.59
C TRP A 98 4.43 4.62 10.31
N ASN A 99 5.01 4.44 9.13
CA ASN A 99 4.29 4.64 7.86
C ASN A 99 3.05 3.73 7.73
N SER A 100 3.13 2.49 8.21
CA SER A 100 2.00 1.56 8.21
C SER A 100 0.91 1.98 9.22
N LYS A 101 1.30 2.36 10.45
CA LYS A 101 0.36 2.89 11.45
C LYS A 101 -0.24 4.24 11.06
N ARG A 102 0.53 5.08 10.37
CA ARG A 102 0.08 6.35 9.80
C ARG A 102 -1.07 6.15 8.81
N VAL A 103 -1.06 5.07 8.01
CA VAL A 103 -2.18 4.69 7.13
C VAL A 103 -3.43 4.30 7.93
N PHE A 104 -3.28 3.61 9.05
CA PHE A 104 -4.41 3.26 9.94
C PHE A 104 -4.97 4.50 10.64
N LEU A 105 -4.09 5.30 11.24
CA LEU A 105 -4.45 6.58 11.83
C LEU A 105 -5.19 7.44 10.81
N ALA A 106 -4.69 7.51 9.57
CA ALA A 106 -5.31 8.24 8.48
C ALA A 106 -6.70 7.71 8.11
N THR A 107 -6.91 6.39 8.13
CA THR A 107 -8.20 5.76 7.81
C THR A 107 -9.31 6.25 8.74
N ASP A 108 -9.01 6.48 10.02
CA ASP A 108 -9.97 7.00 11.01
C ASP A 108 -10.52 8.38 10.63
N TYR A 109 -9.75 9.17 9.86
CA TYR A 109 -10.15 10.51 9.42
C TYR A 109 -10.71 10.54 7.99
N ARG A 110 -10.49 9.52 7.15
CA ARG A 110 -10.89 9.54 5.73
C ARG A 110 -12.38 9.81 5.53
N GLN A 111 -13.25 9.10 6.27
CA GLN A 111 -14.69 9.29 6.15
C GLN A 111 -15.12 10.68 6.63
N SER A 112 -14.50 11.19 7.70
CA SER A 112 -14.74 12.54 8.21
C SER A 112 -14.39 13.61 7.16
N PHE A 113 -13.20 13.52 6.56
CA PHE A 113 -12.75 14.44 5.51
C PHE A 113 -13.63 14.37 4.26
N LYS A 114 -14.04 13.17 3.85
CA LYS A 114 -14.98 12.98 2.74
C LYS A 114 -16.30 13.71 3.00
N ASN A 115 -16.91 13.47 4.16
CA ASN A 115 -18.18 14.11 4.54
C ASN A 115 -18.05 15.65 4.57
N LYS A 116 -16.91 16.16 5.07
CA LYS A 116 -16.62 17.60 5.09
C LYS A 116 -16.47 18.18 3.69
N ALA A 117 -15.75 17.50 2.80
CA ALA A 117 -15.60 17.93 1.40
C ALA A 117 -16.94 17.94 0.65
N GLU A 118 -17.79 16.94 0.89
CA GLU A 118 -19.17 16.89 0.36
C GLU A 118 -20.00 18.05 0.89
N THR A 119 -19.96 18.30 2.21
CA THR A 119 -20.67 19.42 2.86
C THR A 119 -20.23 20.77 2.28
N LEU A 120 -18.92 20.98 2.07
CA LEU A 120 -18.40 22.18 1.44
C LEU A 120 -18.87 22.29 -0.01
N THR A 121 -18.82 21.21 -0.78
CA THR A 121 -19.28 21.19 -2.18
C THR A 121 -20.75 21.61 -2.29
N GLU A 122 -21.63 21.02 -1.47
CA GLU A 122 -23.05 21.39 -1.43
C GLU A 122 -23.26 22.85 -1.02
N THR A 123 -22.50 23.32 -0.04
CA THR A 123 -22.63 24.70 0.48
C THR A 123 -22.12 25.72 -0.53
N ILE A 124 -21.02 25.42 -1.22
CA ILE A 124 -20.48 26.21 -2.34
C ILE A 124 -21.50 26.29 -3.47
N GLN A 125 -22.14 25.17 -3.83
CA GLN A 125 -23.18 25.15 -4.87
C GLN A 125 -24.38 26.02 -4.49
N LYS A 126 -24.82 25.99 -3.24
CA LYS A 126 -25.91 26.86 -2.73
C LYS A 126 -25.54 28.34 -2.85
N ILE A 127 -24.31 28.71 -2.51
CA ILE A 127 -23.81 30.09 -2.68
C ILE A 127 -23.73 30.47 -4.17
N ALA A 128 -23.22 29.58 -5.02
CA ALA A 128 -23.07 29.81 -6.45
C ALA A 128 -24.41 30.00 -7.19
N MET A 129 -25.42 29.19 -6.84
CA MET A 129 -26.79 29.33 -7.34
C MET A 129 -27.41 30.66 -6.93
N TYR A 130 -27.17 31.09 -5.69
CA TYR A 130 -27.70 32.35 -5.17
C TYR A 130 -27.05 33.59 -5.82
N MET A 131 -25.74 33.53 -6.08
CA MET A 131 -24.99 34.67 -6.63
C MET A 131 -25.11 34.82 -8.16
N ASN A 132 -25.97 34.03 -8.84
CA ASN A 132 -26.06 33.98 -10.31
C ASN A 132 -24.69 33.81 -11.01
N LEU A 133 -23.73 33.15 -10.34
CA LEU A 133 -22.37 32.91 -10.84
C LEU A 133 -22.29 31.79 -11.89
N GLY A 134 -23.42 31.41 -12.48
CA GLY A 134 -23.55 30.28 -13.42
C GLY A 134 -22.53 30.29 -14.56
N ASP A 135 -22.10 31.48 -15.00
CA ASP A 135 -21.12 31.63 -16.08
C ASP A 135 -19.65 31.51 -15.63
N THR A 136 -19.35 31.68 -14.34
CA THR A 136 -18.00 31.39 -13.81
C THR A 136 -17.81 29.88 -13.62
N PHE A 137 -18.87 29.16 -13.22
CA PHE A 137 -18.83 27.71 -12.99
C PHE A 137 -18.96 26.86 -14.27
N ARG A 138 -19.51 27.41 -15.36
CA ARG A 138 -19.54 26.77 -16.69
C ARG A 138 -18.18 26.64 -17.37
N LYS A 139 -17.11 27.23 -16.82
CA LYS A 139 -15.80 27.34 -17.50
C LYS A 139 -14.72 26.35 -17.05
N PHE A 140 -15.03 25.35 -16.23
CA PHE A 140 -14.06 24.26 -16.00
C PHE A 140 -14.21 23.21 -17.12
N THR A 141 -13.50 23.41 -18.23
CA THR A 141 -13.54 22.57 -19.43
C THR A 141 -12.27 21.73 -19.56
N VAL A 142 -12.33 20.70 -20.40
CA VAL A 142 -11.18 19.84 -20.76
C VAL A 142 -9.96 20.66 -21.21
N ASP A 143 -10.18 21.81 -21.84
CA ASP A 143 -9.11 22.67 -22.36
C ASP A 143 -8.14 23.15 -21.27
N GLN A 144 -8.63 23.33 -20.05
CA GLN A 144 -7.81 23.76 -18.92
C GLN A 144 -6.86 22.67 -18.41
N VAL A 145 -7.09 21.41 -18.77
CA VAL A 145 -6.25 20.27 -18.40
C VAL A 145 -5.59 19.61 -19.61
N LYS A 146 -5.68 20.23 -20.79
CA LYS A 146 -5.13 19.74 -22.06
C LYS A 146 -3.63 19.46 -21.98
N ASP A 147 -2.87 20.34 -21.33
CA ASP A 147 -1.41 20.22 -21.21
C ASP A 147 -0.97 19.03 -20.33
N HIS A 148 -1.92 18.38 -19.65
CA HIS A 148 -1.67 17.17 -18.88
C HIS A 148 -2.01 15.88 -19.64
N MET A 149 -2.48 16.00 -20.88
CA MET A 149 -2.91 14.90 -21.74
C MET A 149 -1.98 14.74 -22.94
N SER A 150 -1.90 13.52 -23.47
CA SER A 150 -1.37 13.33 -24.83
C SER A 150 -2.37 13.86 -25.85
N PRO A 151 -1.94 14.26 -27.06
CA PRO A 151 -2.87 14.70 -28.11
C PRO A 151 -3.98 13.68 -28.40
N ALA A 152 -3.62 12.39 -28.46
CA ALA A 152 -4.57 11.30 -28.71
C ALA A 152 -5.56 11.10 -27.55
N SER A 153 -5.12 11.23 -26.30
CA SER A 153 -6.03 11.08 -25.16
C SER A 153 -6.97 12.28 -25.01
N TYR A 154 -6.50 13.50 -25.33
CA TYR A 154 -7.34 14.70 -25.37
C TYR A 154 -8.40 14.62 -26.48
N GLU A 155 -8.02 14.19 -27.68
CA GLU A 155 -8.95 13.98 -28.80
C GLU A 155 -10.01 12.93 -28.44
N PHE A 156 -9.60 11.81 -27.84
CA PHE A 156 -10.54 10.78 -27.39
C PHE A 156 -11.57 11.33 -26.41
N TRP A 157 -11.12 12.04 -25.37
CA TRP A 157 -12.00 12.55 -24.33
C TRP A 157 -13.01 13.57 -24.89
N THR A 158 -12.52 14.56 -25.62
CA THR A 158 -13.38 15.62 -26.20
C THR A 158 -14.38 15.07 -27.20
N LYS A 159 -13.98 14.08 -28.02
CA LYS A 159 -14.84 13.47 -29.04
C LYS A 159 -15.93 12.56 -28.47
N HIS A 160 -15.60 11.76 -27.45
CA HIS A 160 -16.50 10.68 -26.98
C HIS A 160 -17.18 10.96 -25.65
N ILE A 161 -16.55 11.71 -24.75
CA ILE A 161 -17.07 11.99 -23.40
C ILE A 161 -17.56 13.44 -23.29
N GLY A 162 -16.95 14.37 -24.03
CA GLY A 162 -17.38 15.76 -24.14
C GLY A 162 -16.50 16.75 -23.37
N ASN A 163 -16.93 18.02 -23.36
CA ASN A 163 -16.11 19.15 -22.89
C ASN A 163 -16.16 19.42 -21.38
N HIS A 164 -16.87 18.59 -20.61
CA HIS A 164 -16.99 18.74 -19.15
C HIS A 164 -16.00 17.85 -18.39
N VAL A 165 -15.55 18.34 -17.24
CA VAL A 165 -14.59 17.66 -16.33
C VAL A 165 -15.22 16.52 -15.54
N SER A 166 -16.54 16.56 -15.37
CA SER A 166 -17.35 15.48 -14.78
C SER A 166 -18.53 15.19 -15.71
N HIS A 167 -18.70 13.93 -16.10
CA HIS A 167 -19.81 13.47 -16.93
C HIS A 167 -20.39 12.19 -16.31
N SER A 168 -21.70 12.16 -16.10
CA SER A 168 -22.38 10.95 -15.63
C SER A 168 -22.18 9.83 -16.66
N ASN A 169 -21.85 8.61 -16.22
CA ASN A 169 -21.55 7.47 -17.10
C ASN A 169 -20.26 7.57 -17.95
N ALA A 170 -19.33 8.50 -17.65
CA ALA A 170 -18.06 8.60 -18.37
C ALA A 170 -17.28 7.27 -18.44
N TRP A 171 -17.36 6.44 -17.39
CA TRP A 171 -16.70 5.14 -17.35
C TRP A 171 -17.24 4.15 -18.40
N ALA A 172 -18.56 4.04 -18.52
CA ALA A 172 -19.21 3.12 -19.46
C ALA A 172 -18.88 3.53 -20.91
N ILE A 173 -18.94 4.84 -21.19
CA ILE A 173 -18.58 5.41 -22.49
C ILE A 173 -17.10 5.16 -22.80
N PHE A 174 -16.22 5.42 -21.83
CA PHE A 174 -14.78 5.17 -21.98
C PHE A 174 -14.50 3.72 -22.35
N ILE A 175 -14.97 2.74 -21.57
CA ILE A 175 -14.69 1.33 -21.83
C ILE A 175 -15.26 0.89 -23.19
N GLN A 176 -16.50 1.25 -23.49
CA GLN A 176 -17.15 0.87 -24.75
C GLN A 176 -16.39 1.41 -25.96
N GLN A 177 -16.06 2.71 -25.96
CA GLN A 177 -15.37 3.34 -27.08
C GLN A 177 -13.90 2.88 -27.17
N TYR A 178 -13.22 2.75 -26.03
CA TYR A 178 -11.84 2.29 -25.96
C TYR A 178 -11.67 0.87 -26.51
N GLN A 179 -12.54 -0.07 -26.11
CA GLN A 179 -12.52 -1.44 -26.62
C GLN A 179 -12.90 -1.51 -28.11
N GLY A 180 -13.77 -0.60 -28.58
CA GLY A 180 -14.09 -0.46 -30.00
C GLY A 180 -12.90 -0.03 -30.85
N MET A 181 -12.02 0.84 -30.33
CA MET A 181 -10.85 1.35 -31.07
C MET A 181 -9.59 0.48 -30.94
N HIS A 182 -9.38 -0.15 -29.78
CA HIS A 182 -8.12 -0.84 -29.45
C HIS A 182 -8.27 -2.34 -29.24
N GLY A 183 -9.48 -2.88 -29.40
CA GLY A 183 -9.80 -4.29 -29.21
C GLY A 183 -10.23 -4.63 -27.78
N PRO A 184 -10.70 -5.87 -27.56
CA PRO A 184 -11.23 -6.30 -26.27
C PRO A 184 -10.14 -6.31 -25.19
N LEU A 185 -10.52 -5.86 -24.00
CA LEU A 185 -9.71 -5.95 -22.78
C LEU A 185 -10.21 -7.11 -21.92
N SER A 186 -9.32 -7.77 -21.20
CA SER A 186 -9.71 -8.75 -20.19
C SER A 186 -10.40 -8.08 -19.00
N ASP A 187 -11.25 -8.82 -18.30
CA ASP A 187 -11.94 -8.31 -17.09
C ASP A 187 -10.97 -7.78 -16.04
N ASP A 188 -9.82 -8.45 -15.89
CA ASP A 188 -8.76 -8.04 -14.97
C ASP A 188 -8.12 -6.69 -15.38
N ALA A 189 -7.91 -6.48 -16.68
CA ALA A 189 -7.39 -5.21 -17.19
C ALA A 189 -8.42 -4.08 -17.00
N ILE A 190 -9.71 -4.37 -17.25
CA ILE A 190 -10.80 -3.41 -17.04
C ILE A 190 -10.90 -3.01 -15.57
N GLU A 191 -10.87 -3.96 -14.64
CA GLU A 191 -10.87 -3.71 -13.19
C GLU A 191 -9.63 -2.93 -12.74
N SER A 192 -8.45 -3.26 -13.27
CA SER A 192 -7.19 -2.57 -12.94
C SER A 192 -7.23 -1.11 -13.38
N ILE A 193 -7.69 -0.85 -14.60
CA ILE A 193 -7.90 0.51 -15.12
C ILE A 193 -8.92 1.25 -14.26
N ARG A 194 -10.03 0.59 -13.91
CA ARG A 194 -11.12 1.17 -13.10
C ARG A 194 -10.63 1.64 -11.74
N ARG A 195 -9.78 0.87 -11.07
CA ARG A 195 -9.23 1.24 -9.76
C ARG A 195 -8.30 2.44 -9.80
N VAL A 196 -7.60 2.62 -10.91
CA VAL A 196 -6.71 3.78 -11.05
C VAL A 196 -7.48 5.02 -11.50
N ALA A 197 -8.50 4.83 -12.34
CA ALA A 197 -9.24 5.91 -12.97
C ALA A 197 -10.47 6.38 -12.19
N CYS A 198 -11.15 5.51 -11.44
CA CYS A 198 -12.44 5.81 -10.81
C CYS A 198 -12.30 6.02 -9.29
N VAL A 199 -12.94 7.07 -8.77
CA VAL A 199 -12.87 7.46 -7.34
C VAL A 199 -13.82 6.61 -6.47
N SER A 200 -14.96 6.18 -7.02
CA SER A 200 -16.02 5.41 -6.35
C SER A 200 -16.17 3.98 -6.89
N GLY A 201 -15.22 3.52 -7.71
CA GLY A 201 -15.33 2.25 -8.43
C GLY A 201 -16.17 2.30 -9.70
N THR A 202 -16.96 3.36 -9.95
CA THR A 202 -17.73 3.53 -11.20
C THR A 202 -17.61 4.92 -11.82
N ASP A 203 -17.25 5.93 -11.04
CA ASP A 203 -17.22 7.32 -11.55
C ASP A 203 -15.83 7.67 -12.08
N LEU A 204 -15.70 7.65 -13.41
CA LEU A 204 -14.51 8.12 -14.12
C LEU A 204 -14.54 9.65 -14.21
N THR A 205 -13.58 10.30 -13.56
CA THR A 205 -13.35 11.75 -13.73
C THR A 205 -12.28 11.99 -14.80
N ILE A 206 -12.23 13.20 -15.36
CA ILE A 206 -11.17 13.58 -16.31
C ILE A 206 -9.77 13.41 -15.72
N TYR A 207 -9.60 13.67 -14.43
CA TYR A 207 -8.34 13.49 -13.73
C TYR A 207 -7.96 12.03 -13.57
N GLY A 208 -8.94 11.17 -13.32
CA GLY A 208 -8.78 9.72 -13.35
C GLY A 208 -8.29 9.21 -14.70
N PHE A 209 -8.88 9.73 -15.77
CA PHE A 209 -8.48 9.42 -17.14
C PHE A 209 -7.09 9.96 -17.49
N ILE A 210 -6.78 11.22 -17.15
CA ILE A 210 -5.43 11.80 -17.29
C ILE A 210 -4.41 10.94 -16.56
N ARG A 211 -4.69 10.55 -15.32
CA ARG A 211 -3.79 9.73 -14.51
C ARG A 211 -3.47 8.41 -15.20
N VAL A 212 -4.49 7.68 -15.66
CA VAL A 212 -4.29 6.41 -16.36
C VAL A 212 -3.51 6.61 -17.65
N THR A 213 -3.92 7.55 -18.50
CA THR A 213 -3.31 7.72 -19.83
C THR A 213 -1.89 8.29 -19.77
N LYS A 214 -1.58 9.10 -18.75
CA LYS A 214 -0.25 9.64 -18.53
C LYS A 214 0.71 8.61 -17.92
N GLN A 215 0.23 7.76 -17.01
CA GLN A 215 1.08 6.76 -16.33
C GLN A 215 1.29 5.49 -17.16
N TYR A 216 0.28 5.06 -17.91
CA TYR A 216 0.30 3.78 -18.63
C TYR A 216 0.20 3.95 -20.15
N GLY A 217 0.11 5.18 -20.65
CA GLY A 217 0.02 5.47 -22.09
C GLY A 217 -1.42 5.49 -22.63
N PHE A 218 -1.54 5.89 -23.90
CA PHE A 218 -2.78 5.82 -24.68
C PHE A 218 -2.46 5.35 -26.11
N PRO A 219 -2.72 4.08 -26.47
CA PRO A 219 -3.42 3.06 -25.68
C PRO A 219 -2.68 2.67 -24.40
N VAL A 220 -3.45 2.30 -23.38
CA VAL A 220 -2.99 1.83 -22.07
C VAL A 220 -2.20 0.54 -22.23
N ASP A 221 -0.95 0.57 -21.78
CA ASP A 221 -0.07 -0.58 -21.66
C ASP A 221 -0.51 -1.46 -20.48
N VAL A 222 -1.24 -2.52 -20.78
CA VAL A 222 -1.80 -3.45 -19.79
C VAL A 222 -0.71 -4.11 -18.94
N CYS A 223 0.49 -4.32 -19.49
CA CYS A 223 1.60 -4.93 -18.77
C CYS A 223 2.18 -4.03 -17.66
N LYS A 224 1.92 -2.72 -17.73
CA LYS A 224 2.37 -1.74 -16.72
C LYS A 224 1.31 -1.45 -15.66
N LEU A 225 0.08 -1.97 -15.81
CA LEU A 225 -0.97 -1.73 -14.84
C LEU A 225 -0.60 -2.36 -13.49
N PRO A 226 -0.96 -1.71 -12.37
CA PRO A 226 -0.74 -2.28 -11.05
C PRO A 226 -1.48 -3.62 -10.97
N PRO A 227 -0.84 -4.69 -10.49
CA PRO A 227 -1.50 -5.98 -10.35
C PRO A 227 -2.71 -5.80 -9.44
N LEU A 228 -3.84 -6.42 -9.81
CA LEU A 228 -5.03 -6.40 -8.97
C LEU A 228 -4.65 -6.86 -7.57
N PRO A 229 -4.91 -6.05 -6.52
CA PRO A 229 -4.88 -6.53 -5.17
C PRO A 229 -5.81 -7.75 -5.13
N VAL A 230 -5.25 -8.92 -4.76
CA VAL A 230 -6.03 -10.11 -4.41
C VAL A 230 -7.18 -9.61 -3.55
N SER A 231 -8.40 -9.76 -4.08
CA SER A 231 -9.62 -9.05 -3.67
C SER A 231 -9.68 -8.77 -2.17
N ASN A 232 -10.00 -7.52 -1.80
CA ASN A 232 -10.53 -7.18 -0.48
C ASN A 232 -11.94 -7.79 -0.31
N ALA A 233 -12.09 -9.09 -0.54
CA ALA A 233 -13.21 -9.81 0.01
C ALA A 233 -13.12 -9.55 1.51
N VAL A 234 -14.15 -8.96 2.09
CA VAL A 234 -14.30 -8.86 3.53
C VAL A 234 -14.24 -10.30 4.03
N MET A 235 -13.06 -10.74 4.48
CA MET A 235 -12.91 -12.07 5.07
C MET A 235 -13.95 -12.15 6.17
N SER A 236 -14.76 -13.21 6.14
CA SER A 236 -15.71 -13.49 7.22
C SER A 236 -14.95 -13.56 8.55
N GLU A 237 -15.63 -13.30 9.66
CA GLU A 237 -14.99 -13.37 10.97
C GLU A 237 -14.41 -14.77 11.23
N GLU A 238 -15.06 -15.82 10.73
CA GLU A 238 -14.56 -17.19 10.78
C GLU A 238 -13.25 -17.34 10.02
N ALA A 239 -13.15 -16.80 8.81
CA ALA A 239 -11.92 -16.83 8.02
C ALA A 239 -10.78 -16.05 8.72
N ARG A 240 -11.08 -14.90 9.34
CA ARG A 240 -10.09 -14.13 10.11
C ARG A 240 -9.63 -14.89 11.35
N MET A 241 -10.56 -15.52 12.06
CA MET A 241 -10.24 -16.32 13.24
C MET A 241 -9.41 -17.55 12.89
N GLN A 242 -9.69 -18.23 11.77
CA GLN A 242 -8.86 -19.34 11.28
C GLN A 242 -7.46 -18.86 10.89
N LEU A 243 -7.36 -17.73 10.18
CA LEU A 243 -6.06 -17.16 9.82
C LEU A 243 -5.25 -16.77 11.06
N ALA A 244 -5.89 -16.14 12.06
CA ALA A 244 -5.25 -15.81 13.33
C ALA A 244 -4.75 -17.07 14.06
N LYS A 245 -5.55 -18.15 14.10
CA LYS A 245 -5.13 -19.45 14.66
C LYS A 245 -3.93 -20.02 13.93
N MET A 246 -3.90 -19.95 12.60
CA MET A 246 -2.77 -20.42 11.80
C MET A 246 -1.50 -19.61 12.09
N VAL A 247 -1.60 -18.27 12.16
CA VAL A 247 -0.48 -17.39 12.52
C VAL A 247 0.04 -17.70 13.92
N MET A 248 -0.85 -17.79 14.92
CA MET A 248 -0.47 -18.13 16.29
C MET A 248 0.15 -19.53 16.39
N SER A 249 -0.36 -20.51 15.64
CA SER A 249 0.21 -21.86 15.57
C SER A 249 1.62 -21.83 14.96
N LEU A 250 1.84 -21.03 13.92
CA LEU A 250 3.16 -20.88 13.31
C LEU A 250 4.17 -20.24 14.28
N MET A 251 3.73 -19.23 15.04
CA MET A 251 4.55 -18.61 16.09
C MET A 251 4.87 -19.58 17.23
N ALA A 252 3.90 -20.37 17.65
CA ALA A 252 4.07 -21.41 18.66
C ALA A 252 5.02 -22.52 18.17
N GLU A 253 4.91 -22.93 16.90
CA GLU A 253 5.81 -23.90 16.27
C GLU A 253 7.26 -23.40 16.28
N TYR A 254 7.50 -22.14 15.91
CA TYR A 254 8.86 -21.57 15.97
C TYR A 254 9.42 -21.50 17.39
N SER A 255 8.55 -21.24 18.36
CA SER A 255 8.90 -21.21 19.78
C SER A 255 9.03 -22.62 20.39
N SER A 256 8.76 -23.67 19.61
CA SER A 256 8.86 -25.04 20.08
C SER A 256 10.31 -25.46 20.33
N LYS A 257 10.48 -26.42 21.27
CA LYS A 257 11.78 -27.04 21.55
C LYS A 257 12.40 -27.69 20.30
N VAL A 258 11.58 -28.18 19.38
CA VAL A 258 12.04 -28.86 18.16
C VAL A 258 12.72 -27.88 17.22
N VAL A 259 12.06 -26.75 16.91
CA VAL A 259 12.64 -25.70 16.05
C VAL A 259 13.87 -25.07 16.72
N HIS A 260 13.79 -24.78 18.01
CA HIS A 260 14.93 -24.21 18.74
C HIS A 260 16.16 -25.13 18.73
N ARG A 261 15.98 -26.44 18.99
CA ARG A 261 17.08 -27.42 18.89
C ARG A 261 17.62 -27.55 17.48
N SER A 262 16.76 -27.46 16.47
CA SER A 262 17.17 -27.49 15.06
C SER A 262 18.04 -26.28 14.71
N ILE A 263 17.68 -25.08 15.17
CA ILE A 263 18.49 -23.86 14.98
C ILE A 263 19.86 -24.00 15.64
N ILE A 264 19.90 -24.52 16.88
CA ILE A 264 21.17 -24.78 17.57
C ILE A 264 22.02 -25.78 16.79
N ARG A 265 21.43 -26.88 16.32
CA ARG A 265 22.13 -27.93 15.55
C ARG A 265 22.78 -27.37 14.29
N ILE A 266 22.06 -26.54 13.53
CA ILE A 266 22.60 -25.88 12.34
C ILE A 266 23.75 -24.94 12.72
N ASN A 267 23.59 -24.16 13.79
CA ASN A 267 24.65 -23.26 14.23
C ASN A 267 25.92 -24.00 14.69
N LEU A 268 25.77 -25.11 15.40
CA LEU A 268 26.89 -25.97 15.82
C LEU A 268 27.60 -26.60 14.62
N TRP A 269 26.86 -27.02 13.59
CA TRP A 269 27.46 -27.55 12.36
C TRP A 269 28.46 -26.59 11.71
N TYR A 270 28.18 -25.27 11.81
CA TYR A 270 28.99 -24.19 11.28
C TYR A 270 29.84 -23.46 12.33
N GLU A 271 29.97 -23.95 13.56
CA GLU A 271 30.60 -23.22 14.68
C GLU A 271 32.03 -22.74 14.38
N HIS A 272 32.81 -23.58 13.68
CA HIS A 272 34.19 -23.28 13.29
C HIS A 272 34.33 -22.79 11.84
N THR A 273 33.21 -22.44 11.20
CA THR A 273 33.18 -21.91 9.84
C THR A 273 33.05 -20.39 9.88
N LYS A 274 33.84 -19.68 9.09
CA LYS A 274 33.72 -18.23 8.96
C LYS A 274 32.39 -17.90 8.27
N LYS A 275 31.38 -17.52 9.06
CA LYS A 275 30.00 -17.32 8.58
C LYS A 275 29.85 -16.23 7.51
N ASP A 276 30.78 -15.27 7.48
CA ASP A 276 30.78 -14.17 6.50
C ASP A 276 31.54 -14.53 5.20
N ASP A 277 32.08 -15.73 5.09
CA ASP A 277 32.70 -16.26 3.87
C ASP A 277 31.74 -17.29 3.22
N PRO A 278 31.03 -16.91 2.13
CA PRO A 278 30.11 -17.81 1.44
C PRO A 278 30.78 -19.09 0.93
N HIS A 279 32.05 -19.04 0.53
CA HIS A 279 32.76 -20.22 0.04
C HIS A 279 33.10 -21.18 1.18
N ALA A 280 33.46 -20.67 2.36
CA ALA A 280 33.68 -21.51 3.53
C ALA A 280 32.39 -22.20 3.98
N MET A 281 31.28 -21.47 3.99
CA MET A 281 29.95 -22.02 4.27
C MET A 281 29.57 -23.12 3.28
N GLN A 282 29.79 -22.89 1.99
CA GLN A 282 29.47 -23.89 0.96
C GLN A 282 30.35 -25.15 1.07
N ARG A 283 31.66 -25.02 1.31
CA ARG A 283 32.55 -26.18 1.52
C ARG A 283 32.07 -27.04 2.69
N ARG A 284 31.68 -26.41 3.79
CA ARG A 284 31.16 -27.11 4.97
C ARG A 284 29.81 -27.79 4.71
N ALA A 285 28.98 -27.23 3.84
CA ALA A 285 27.74 -27.85 3.39
C ALA A 285 28.00 -29.04 2.44
N ASP A 286 29.00 -28.95 1.58
CA ASP A 286 29.40 -30.05 0.70
C ASP A 286 29.91 -31.26 1.51
N GLU A 287 30.75 -31.03 2.54
CA GLU A 287 31.20 -32.08 3.48
C GLU A 287 30.00 -32.79 4.14
N TRP A 288 29.00 -32.02 4.59
CA TRP A 288 27.77 -32.58 5.14
C TRP A 288 27.06 -33.50 4.14
N ALA A 289 26.91 -33.06 2.89
CA ALA A 289 26.24 -33.83 1.84
C ALA A 289 26.97 -35.13 1.53
N GLU A 290 28.30 -35.12 1.49
CA GLU A 290 29.12 -36.33 1.35
C GLU A 290 28.90 -37.30 2.50
N TYR A 291 28.86 -36.83 3.75
CA TYR A 291 28.56 -37.68 4.91
C TYR A 291 27.16 -38.27 4.86
N ILE A 292 26.16 -37.55 4.34
CA ILE A 292 24.81 -38.09 4.10
C ILE A 292 24.85 -39.22 3.06
N VAL A 293 25.55 -39.03 1.94
CA VAL A 293 25.69 -40.05 0.90
C VAL A 293 26.40 -41.29 1.45
N GLN A 294 27.47 -41.12 2.24
CA GLN A 294 28.19 -42.23 2.88
C GLN A 294 27.33 -42.95 3.93
N ALA A 295 26.55 -42.21 4.72
CA ALA A 295 25.64 -42.76 5.73
C ALA A 295 24.56 -43.67 5.10
N ARG A 296 24.05 -43.31 3.92
CA ARG A 296 23.07 -44.11 3.16
C ARG A 296 23.65 -45.42 2.63
N LYS A 297 24.96 -45.48 2.39
CA LYS A 297 25.65 -46.64 1.82
C LYS A 297 26.22 -47.61 2.87
N THR A 298 26.29 -47.21 4.14
CA THR A 298 27.02 -47.94 5.18
C THR A 298 26.09 -48.38 6.32
N ALA A 299 26.07 -49.68 6.63
CA ALA A 299 25.29 -50.22 7.76
C ALA A 299 25.81 -49.73 9.13
N ASN A 300 27.14 -49.63 9.28
CA ASN A 300 27.78 -49.13 10.51
C ASN A 300 27.97 -47.61 10.45
N LYS A 301 27.00 -46.86 10.98
CA LYS A 301 27.06 -45.39 11.01
C LYS A 301 28.06 -44.88 12.06
N LYS A 302 29.11 -44.20 11.61
CA LYS A 302 30.04 -43.44 12.47
C LYS A 302 29.31 -42.27 13.16
N PRO A 303 29.84 -41.74 14.28
CA PRO A 303 29.23 -40.58 14.96
C PRO A 303 28.97 -39.39 14.04
N ILE A 304 29.89 -39.10 13.11
CA ILE A 304 29.75 -38.01 12.13
C ILE A 304 28.57 -38.23 11.16
N HIS A 305 28.26 -39.48 10.80
CA HIS A 305 27.09 -39.81 9.97
C HIS A 305 25.79 -39.52 10.71
N LYS A 306 25.72 -39.88 11.99
CA LYS A 306 24.56 -39.58 12.85
C LYS A 306 24.38 -38.07 13.01
N GLU A 307 25.48 -37.34 13.15
CA GLU A 307 25.42 -35.88 13.23
C GLU A 307 24.96 -35.24 11.93
N ALA A 308 25.44 -35.72 10.77
CA ALA A 308 24.96 -35.26 9.47
C ALA A 308 23.45 -35.51 9.29
N GLU A 309 22.94 -36.66 9.75
CA GLU A 309 21.50 -36.96 9.74
C GLU A 309 20.70 -36.04 10.68
N ASN A 310 21.24 -35.69 11.84
CA ASN A 310 20.63 -34.69 12.73
C ASN A 310 20.57 -33.31 12.07
N VAL A 311 21.63 -32.93 11.35
CA VAL A 311 21.69 -31.69 10.56
C VAL A 311 20.66 -31.72 9.42
N GLU A 312 20.48 -32.86 8.74
CA GLU A 312 19.45 -33.02 7.70
C GLU A 312 18.04 -32.85 8.27
N TYR A 313 17.76 -33.47 9.42
CA TYR A 313 16.48 -33.28 10.11
C TYR A 313 16.25 -31.81 10.48
N ALA A 314 17.27 -31.14 11.02
CA ALA A 314 17.20 -29.72 11.37
C ALA A 314 16.97 -28.84 10.14
N ARG A 315 17.69 -29.09 9.03
CA ARG A 315 17.54 -28.39 7.75
C ARG A 315 16.12 -28.48 7.23
N ARG A 316 15.54 -29.69 7.17
CA ARG A 316 14.15 -29.91 6.75
C ARG A 316 13.16 -29.18 7.64
N THR A 317 13.34 -29.29 8.96
CA THR A 317 12.45 -28.67 9.95
C THR A 317 12.39 -27.15 9.76
N ILE A 318 13.55 -26.51 9.65
CA ILE A 318 13.62 -25.05 9.50
C ILE A 318 13.11 -24.63 8.10
N SER A 319 13.45 -25.38 7.05
CA SER A 319 12.98 -25.09 5.68
C SER A 319 11.45 -25.15 5.59
N MET A 320 10.83 -26.18 6.17
CA MET A 320 9.37 -26.30 6.21
C MET A 320 8.73 -25.15 6.96
N PHE A 321 9.32 -24.73 8.09
CA PHE A 321 8.84 -23.57 8.85
C PHE A 321 8.82 -22.31 7.97
N TYR A 322 9.93 -21.97 7.30
CA TYR A 322 10.00 -20.77 6.47
C TYR A 322 9.14 -20.85 5.21
N GLN A 323 8.95 -22.04 4.63
CA GLN A 323 8.00 -22.24 3.54
C GLN A 323 6.55 -21.99 3.99
N ARG A 324 6.14 -22.48 5.16
CA ARG A 324 4.82 -22.18 5.75
C ARG A 324 4.67 -20.70 6.06
N TYR A 325 5.72 -20.06 6.55
CA TYR A 325 5.75 -18.62 6.75
C TYR A 325 5.52 -17.85 5.44
N MET A 326 6.23 -18.20 4.36
CA MET A 326 6.02 -17.60 3.04
C MET A 326 4.59 -17.80 2.55
N VAL A 327 4.04 -19.01 2.64
CA VAL A 327 2.65 -19.27 2.27
C VAL A 327 1.70 -18.39 3.08
N MET A 328 1.88 -18.34 4.40
CA MET A 328 1.06 -17.50 5.28
C MET A 328 1.13 -16.02 4.93
N TRP A 329 2.31 -15.53 4.60
CA TRP A 329 2.51 -14.16 4.16
C TRP A 329 1.81 -13.88 2.82
N ARG A 330 1.78 -14.86 1.90
CA ARG A 330 1.10 -14.74 0.60
C ARG A 330 -0.42 -14.84 0.68
N ILE A 331 -0.99 -15.49 1.71
CA ILE A 331 -2.46 -15.69 1.82
C ILE A 331 -3.24 -14.37 1.84
N GLY A 332 -2.72 -13.28 2.42
CA GLY A 332 -3.45 -12.02 2.39
C GLY A 332 -2.86 -10.89 3.22
N LYS A 333 -3.50 -9.71 3.16
CA LYS A 333 -3.07 -8.52 3.91
C LYS A 333 -3.20 -8.70 5.43
N VAL A 334 -4.22 -9.44 5.88
CA VAL A 334 -4.50 -9.67 7.31
C VAL A 334 -3.39 -10.50 7.98
N SER A 335 -2.93 -11.58 7.34
CA SER A 335 -1.81 -12.37 7.88
C SER A 335 -0.51 -11.58 7.90
N ARG A 336 -0.24 -10.78 6.87
CA ARG A 336 0.92 -9.87 6.83
C ARG A 336 0.91 -8.88 7.99
N GLN A 337 -0.26 -8.29 8.28
CA GLN A 337 -0.42 -7.39 9.42
C GLN A 337 -0.17 -8.11 10.75
N MET A 338 -0.80 -9.26 10.97
CA MET A 338 -0.63 -10.06 12.19
C MET A 338 0.83 -10.49 12.42
N LEU A 339 1.55 -10.89 11.37
CA LEU A 339 2.96 -11.27 11.44
C LEU A 339 3.90 -10.05 11.65
N SER A 340 3.51 -8.89 11.13
CA SER A 340 4.26 -7.63 11.28
C SER A 340 4.10 -7.03 12.68
N ASP A 341 2.91 -7.13 13.29
CA ASP A 341 2.63 -6.61 14.64
C ASP A 341 3.48 -7.28 15.72
N VAL A 342 4.06 -8.46 15.43
CA VAL A 342 4.85 -9.27 16.36
C VAL A 342 6.33 -9.42 15.95
N ASP A 343 6.79 -8.68 14.92
CA ASP A 343 8.15 -8.75 14.35
C ASP A 343 8.66 -10.20 14.13
N PHE A 344 7.88 -11.00 13.39
CA PHE A 344 8.10 -12.44 13.29
C PHE A 344 8.22 -12.97 11.85
N PRO A 345 9.19 -13.88 11.57
CA PRO A 345 10.40 -14.14 12.34
C PRO A 345 11.39 -12.99 12.06
N GLY A 346 11.72 -12.19 13.09
CA GLY A 346 12.48 -10.94 12.91
C GLY A 346 13.71 -11.03 11.99
N ARG A 347 14.07 -9.90 11.39
CA ARG A 347 15.01 -9.81 10.24
C ARG A 347 16.34 -10.56 10.39
N SER A 348 16.93 -10.57 11.57
CA SER A 348 18.19 -11.31 11.81
C SER A 348 18.02 -12.80 11.55
N ARG A 349 16.88 -13.37 11.98
CA ARG A 349 16.58 -14.81 11.85
C ARG A 349 16.34 -15.20 10.40
N MET A 350 15.70 -14.34 9.62
CA MET A 350 15.54 -14.55 8.17
C MET A 350 16.89 -14.58 7.46
N ARG A 351 17.80 -13.65 7.80
CA ARG A 351 19.16 -13.66 7.23
C ARG A 351 19.95 -14.88 7.65
N ASP A 352 19.85 -15.29 8.92
CA ASP A 352 20.50 -16.50 9.41
C ASP A 352 19.99 -17.77 8.70
N PHE A 353 18.68 -17.83 8.41
CA PHE A 353 18.11 -18.90 7.60
C PHE A 353 18.74 -18.95 6.20
N ILE A 354 18.72 -17.84 5.47
CA ILE A 354 19.29 -17.78 4.10
C ILE A 354 20.76 -18.19 4.14
N ARG A 355 21.53 -17.61 5.06
CA ARG A 355 22.98 -17.83 5.17
C ARG A 355 23.35 -19.27 5.53
N CYS A 356 22.62 -19.91 6.44
CA CYS A 356 22.99 -21.23 6.95
C CYS A 356 22.30 -22.39 6.22
N ILE A 357 21.08 -22.20 5.72
CA ILE A 357 20.28 -23.26 5.10
C ILE A 357 20.48 -23.29 3.57
N SER A 358 20.60 -22.14 2.89
CA SER A 358 20.78 -22.12 1.43
C SER A 358 21.99 -22.93 0.97
N PRO A 359 23.16 -22.90 1.63
CA PRO A 359 24.30 -23.74 1.24
C PRO A 359 24.02 -25.24 1.39
N LEU A 360 23.28 -25.64 2.43
CA LEU A 360 22.89 -27.04 2.65
C LEU A 360 21.88 -27.51 1.61
N ASP A 361 20.91 -26.67 1.24
CA ASP A 361 19.95 -27.00 0.19
C ASP A 361 20.62 -27.13 -1.18
N TYR A 362 21.58 -26.25 -1.49
CA TYR A 362 22.37 -26.34 -2.71
C TYR A 362 23.25 -27.61 -2.73
N ALA A 363 23.92 -27.91 -1.63
CA ALA A 363 24.71 -29.14 -1.49
C ALA A 363 23.82 -30.40 -1.62
N ASN A 364 22.62 -30.38 -1.02
CA ASN A 364 21.66 -31.47 -1.17
C ASN A 364 21.21 -31.63 -2.63
N PHE A 365 20.90 -30.54 -3.32
CA PHE A 365 20.51 -30.56 -4.73
C PHE A 365 21.60 -31.16 -5.64
N ARG A 366 22.84 -30.68 -5.50
CA ARG A 366 23.96 -31.10 -6.34
C ARG A 366 24.52 -32.47 -5.99
N ILE A 367 24.82 -32.73 -4.72
CA ILE A 367 25.57 -33.91 -4.29
C ILE A 367 24.64 -35.06 -3.89
N VAL A 368 23.61 -34.76 -3.08
CA VAL A 368 22.73 -35.81 -2.53
C VAL A 368 21.70 -36.29 -3.55
N LEU A 369 21.15 -35.36 -4.35
CA LEU A 369 20.17 -35.64 -5.41
C LEU A 369 20.82 -35.78 -6.79
N GLY A 370 22.11 -35.45 -6.94
CA GLY A 370 22.85 -35.60 -8.20
C GLY A 370 22.34 -34.74 -9.35
N GLN A 371 21.73 -33.58 -9.06
CA GLN A 371 21.18 -32.68 -10.08
C GLN A 371 22.26 -31.74 -10.64
N ASP A 372 22.02 -31.21 -11.84
CA ASP A 372 22.92 -30.27 -12.51
C ASP A 372 22.96 -28.91 -11.78
N PRO A 373 24.12 -28.45 -11.29
CA PRO A 373 24.28 -27.15 -10.64
C PRO A 373 23.77 -25.96 -11.45
N SER A 374 23.79 -26.00 -12.78
CA SER A 374 23.33 -24.87 -13.60
C SER A 374 21.82 -24.64 -13.54
N GLU A 375 21.05 -25.66 -13.17
CA GLU A 375 19.60 -25.57 -13.00
C GLU A 375 19.19 -25.03 -11.60
N TRP A 376 20.16 -24.73 -10.73
CA TRP A 376 19.86 -24.35 -9.36
C TRP A 376 18.99 -23.10 -9.28
N ASP A 377 19.28 -22.05 -10.06
CA ASP A 377 18.55 -20.79 -9.95
C ASP A 377 17.06 -20.94 -10.30
N GLU A 378 16.73 -21.83 -11.23
CA GLU A 378 15.34 -22.13 -11.62
C GLU A 378 14.63 -23.05 -10.60
N ARG A 379 15.38 -23.97 -9.99
CA ARG A 379 14.85 -24.96 -9.04
C ARG A 379 14.98 -24.54 -7.57
N LYS A 380 15.65 -23.42 -7.30
CA LYS A 380 15.86 -22.87 -5.96
C LYS A 380 14.50 -22.63 -5.30
N PRO A 381 14.28 -23.10 -4.06
CA PRO A 381 13.04 -22.82 -3.36
C PRO A 381 12.72 -21.32 -3.29
N GLN A 382 11.52 -20.92 -3.71
CA GLN A 382 11.09 -19.51 -3.75
C GLN A 382 11.15 -18.79 -2.40
N VAL A 383 11.23 -19.54 -1.29
CA VAL A 383 11.37 -18.96 0.05
C VAL A 383 12.62 -18.10 0.19
N TYR A 384 13.70 -18.40 -0.54
CA TYR A 384 14.94 -17.62 -0.45
C TYR A 384 14.79 -16.22 -1.05
N SER A 385 14.35 -16.12 -2.30
CA SER A 385 14.11 -14.83 -2.95
C SER A 385 13.05 -14.01 -2.21
N PHE A 386 11.99 -14.67 -1.74
CA PHE A 386 10.97 -14.05 -0.90
C PHE A 386 11.53 -13.41 0.38
N LEU A 387 12.39 -14.12 1.12
CA LEU A 387 12.98 -13.61 2.36
C LEU A 387 14.05 -12.53 2.11
N GLU A 388 14.80 -12.63 1.01
CA GLU A 388 15.74 -11.61 0.55
C GLU A 388 14.98 -10.29 0.25
N GLU A 389 13.92 -10.36 -0.56
CA GLU A 389 13.03 -9.23 -0.84
C GLU A 389 12.50 -8.59 0.44
N LEU A 390 11.94 -9.39 1.35
CA LEU A 390 11.47 -8.90 2.64
C LEU A 390 12.59 -8.20 3.42
N CYS A 391 13.78 -8.78 3.50
CA CYS A 391 14.93 -8.17 4.15
C CYS A 391 15.37 -6.84 3.51
N HIS A 392 15.23 -6.70 2.19
CA HIS A 392 15.53 -5.46 1.45
C HIS A 392 14.46 -4.37 1.66
N PHE A 393 13.17 -4.73 1.70
CA PHE A 393 12.08 -3.80 2.03
C PHE A 393 12.29 -3.13 3.40
N TYR A 394 12.84 -3.86 4.39
CA TYR A 394 13.21 -3.29 5.69
C TYR A 394 14.45 -2.38 5.67
N THR A 395 15.18 -2.26 4.56
CA THR A 395 16.43 -1.46 4.43
C THR A 395 16.20 -0.12 3.74
N TYR A 396 15.36 -0.09 2.70
CA TYR A 396 15.18 1.09 1.84
C TYR A 396 13.94 1.95 2.18
N GLY A 397 13.17 1.59 3.20
CA GLY A 397 12.14 2.46 3.80
C GLY A 397 12.71 3.57 4.70
N GLY A 398 14.03 3.79 4.67
CA GLY A 398 14.78 4.78 5.44
C GLY A 398 15.34 5.89 4.55
N CYS A 399 14.47 6.75 4.00
CA CYS A 399 14.82 8.11 3.56
C CYS A 399 13.65 9.02 3.88
#